data_AF-A0A534GW31-F1
#
_entry.id   AF-A0A534GW31-F1
#
_cell.length_a   1.000
_cell.length_b   1.000
_cell.length_c   1.000
_cell.angle_alpha   90.00
_cell.angle_beta   90.00
_cell.angle_gamma   90.00
#
_symmetry.space_group_name_H-M   'P 1'
#
loop_
_entity.id
_entity.type
_entity.pdbx_description
1 polymer ?
#
loop_
_entity_poly.entity_id
_entity_poly.type
_entity_poly.pdbx_seq_one_letter_code
_entity_poly.pdbx_strand_id
1 'polypeptide(L)'
;KIECDLVEDSPWAEETSVPDYNPLGKVPVLVLDDGTTLFDSRVIVEYLDTVSPVSRLIPEPNRQRILVKRWEALADGICDAAVTIVLERKRQ
;
A
#
# COMPACT_ATOMS: atom_id res chain seq x y z
N LYS A 1 -10.20 -13.33 -7.94
CA LYS A 1 -10.75 -12.05 -7.47
C LYS A 1 -10.80 -12.15 -5.96
N ILE A 2 -10.16 -11.23 -5.25
CA ILE A 2 -10.20 -11.17 -3.78
C ILE A 2 -11.35 -10.23 -3.43
N GLU A 3 -12.29 -10.69 -2.60
CA GLU A 3 -13.35 -9.84 -2.07
C GLU A 3 -12.77 -8.99 -0.94
N CYS A 4 -13.05 -7.69 -0.98
CA CYS A 4 -12.55 -6.71 -0.02
C CYS A 4 -13.51 -5.53 -0.01
N ASP A 5 -13.90 -5.08 1.18
CA ASP A 5 -14.74 -3.91 1.35
C ASP A 5 -13.87 -2.65 1.29
N LEU A 6 -14.23 -1.72 0.39
CA LEU A 6 -13.55 -0.43 0.29
C LEU A 6 -14.14 0.54 1.31
N VAL A 7 -13.29 0.99 2.24
CA VAL A 7 -13.60 2.10 3.14
C VAL A 7 -12.78 3.30 2.71
N GLU A 8 -13.47 4.40 2.37
CA GLU A 8 -12.82 5.66 1.99
C GLU A 8 -12.54 6.50 3.24
N ASP A 9 -11.24 6.78 3.49
CA ASP A 9 -10.79 7.69 4.53
C ASP A 9 -9.65 8.57 3.96
N SER A 10 -9.58 9.81 4.43
CA SER A 10 -8.54 10.77 4.07
C SER A 10 -7.65 11.02 5.28
N PRO A 11 -6.33 10.69 5.21
CA PRO A 11 -5.41 10.92 6.33
C PRO A 11 -5.18 12.40 6.65
N TRP A 12 -5.74 13.31 5.83
CA TRP A 12 -5.65 14.76 6.01
C TRP A 12 -6.91 15.37 6.63
N ALA A 13 -7.98 14.58 6.83
CA ALA A 13 -9.20 15.03 7.47
C ALA A 13 -9.04 15.07 9.00
N GLU A 14 -9.68 16.02 9.67
CA GLU A 14 -9.64 16.11 11.15
C GLU A 14 -10.28 14.88 11.83
N GLU A 15 -11.32 14.31 11.21
CA GLU A 15 -12.06 13.15 11.72
C GLU A 15 -11.54 11.81 11.17
N THR A 16 -10.28 11.77 10.70
CA THR A 16 -9.71 10.54 10.13
C THR A 16 -9.53 9.45 11.19
N SER A 17 -9.88 8.22 10.83
CA SER A 17 -9.70 7.02 11.66
C SER A 17 -8.41 6.27 11.32
N VAL A 18 -7.67 6.70 10.28
CA VAL A 18 -6.45 6.02 9.80
C VAL A 18 -5.42 5.76 10.91
N PRO A 19 -5.14 6.67 11.86
CA PRO A 19 -4.18 6.43 12.93
C PRO A 19 -4.51 5.22 13.83
N ASP A 20 -5.79 4.86 13.95
CA ASP A 20 -6.23 3.71 14.74
C ASP A 20 -5.85 2.37 14.09
N TYR A 21 -5.64 2.37 12.76
CA TYR A 21 -5.29 1.18 11.98
C TYR A 21 -3.84 1.18 11.49
N ASN A 22 -3.26 2.35 11.26
CA ASN A 22 -1.85 2.52 10.91
C ASN A 22 -1.27 3.67 11.72
N PRO A 23 -0.37 3.40 12.68
CA PRO A 23 0.21 4.44 13.53
C PRO A 23 1.05 5.47 12.76
N LEU A 24 1.41 5.19 11.50
CA LEU A 24 2.07 6.16 10.60
C LEU A 24 1.08 7.17 10.01
N GLY A 25 -0.23 7.01 10.21
CA GLY A 25 -1.28 7.88 9.68
C GLY A 25 -1.37 7.87 8.16
N LYS A 26 -1.00 6.76 7.50
CA LYS A 26 -0.96 6.64 6.04
C LYS A 26 -1.96 5.60 5.53
N VAL A 27 -2.53 5.88 4.36
CA VAL A 27 -3.29 4.93 3.55
C VAL A 27 -2.43 4.43 2.38
N PRO A 28 -2.67 3.23 1.83
CA PRO A 28 -3.71 2.26 2.20
C PRO A 28 -3.36 1.45 3.46
N VAL A 29 -4.40 0.92 4.11
CA VAL A 29 -4.31 -0.07 5.20
C VAL A 29 -5.24 -1.23 4.85
N LEU A 30 -4.78 -2.46 4.99
CA LEU A 30 -5.63 -3.65 4.86
C LEU A 30 -5.90 -4.22 6.25
N VAL A 31 -7.17 -4.38 6.60
CA VAL A 31 -7.61 -5.03 7.85
C VAL A 31 -8.07 -6.44 7.50
N LEU A 32 -7.48 -7.44 8.15
CA LEU A 32 -7.84 -8.85 7.99
C LEU A 32 -9.03 -9.21 8.89
N ASP A 33 -9.65 -10.36 8.63
CA ASP A 33 -10.82 -10.85 9.39
C ASP A 33 -10.53 -11.04 10.89
N ASP A 34 -9.27 -11.27 11.27
CA ASP A 34 -8.82 -11.41 12.66
C ASP A 34 -8.49 -10.07 13.34
N GLY A 35 -8.69 -8.95 12.63
CA GLY A 35 -8.38 -7.60 13.08
C GLY A 35 -6.93 -7.17 12.86
N THR A 36 -6.08 -8.03 12.28
CA THR A 36 -4.69 -7.67 11.96
C THR A 36 -4.65 -6.59 10.88
N THR A 37 -3.86 -5.54 11.12
CA THR A 37 -3.66 -4.44 10.18
C THR A 37 -2.35 -4.61 9.41
N LEU A 38 -2.40 -4.55 8.08
CA LEU A 38 -1.25 -4.58 7.20
C LEU A 38 -1.04 -3.21 6.53
N PHE A 39 0.21 -2.76 6.55
CA PHE A 39 0.70 -1.54 5.90
C PHE A 39 2.22 -1.70 5.71
N ASP A 40 2.87 -1.09 4.72
CA ASP A 40 2.37 -0.18 3.68
C ASP A 40 1.84 -0.92 2.41
N SER A 41 1.69 -0.19 1.30
CA SER A 41 1.22 -0.73 0.02
C SER A 41 1.98 -1.98 -0.46
N ARG A 42 3.31 -2.05 -0.25
CA ARG A 42 4.11 -3.19 -0.71
C ARG A 42 3.83 -4.44 0.11
N VAL A 43 3.68 -4.27 1.42
CA VAL A 43 3.32 -5.35 2.35
C VAL A 43 1.95 -5.92 1.98
N ILE A 44 0.99 -5.04 1.72
CA ILE A 44 -0.37 -5.42 1.31
C ILE A 44 -0.34 -6.18 -0.01
N VAL A 45 0.33 -5.65 -1.04
CA VAL A 45 0.42 -6.30 -2.37
C VAL A 45 1.09 -7.66 -2.27
N GLU A 46 2.17 -7.77 -1.50
CA GLU A 46 2.87 -9.04 -1.31
C GLU A 46 2.02 -10.06 -0.57
N TYR A 47 1.29 -9.66 0.47
CA TYR A 47 0.33 -10.52 1.15
C TYR A 47 -0.76 -11.02 0.19
N LEU A 48 -1.39 -10.11 -0.57
CA LEU A 48 -2.46 -10.46 -1.51
C LEU A 48 -1.99 -11.40 -2.63
N ASP A 49 -0.74 -11.26 -3.08
CA ASP A 49 -0.13 -12.15 -4.09
C ASP A 49 0.06 -13.58 -3.56
N THR A 50 0.22 -13.75 -2.24
CA THR A 50 0.31 -15.09 -1.61
C THR A 50 -1.06 -15.73 -1.35
N VAL A 51 -2.08 -14.91 -1.08
CA VAL A 51 -3.44 -15.39 -0.75
C VAL A 51 -4.20 -15.87 -1.98
N SER A 52 -4.00 -15.25 -3.15
CA SER A 52 -4.66 -15.65 -4.39
C SER A 52 -3.76 -16.57 -5.22
N PRO A 53 -4.13 -17.85 -5.46
CA PRO A 53 -3.40 -18.71 -6.40
C PRO A 53 -3.58 -18.28 -7.87
N VAL A 54 -4.51 -17.35 -8.12
CA VAL A 54 -4.85 -16.86 -9.46
C VAL A 54 -4.01 -15.62 -9.76
N SER A 55 -3.18 -15.71 -10.82
CA SER A 55 -2.39 -14.60 -11.37
C SER A 55 -1.31 -14.04 -10.44
N ARG A 56 -0.23 -14.82 -10.20
CA ARG A 56 0.96 -14.33 -9.49
C ARG A 56 1.56 -13.12 -10.19
N LEU A 57 1.62 -12.00 -9.47
CA LEU A 57 2.23 -10.75 -9.87
C LEU A 57 3.73 -10.75 -9.56
N ILE A 58 4.14 -11.41 -8.47
CA ILE A 58 5.54 -11.48 -8.04
C ILE A 58 6.06 -12.91 -8.27
N PRO A 59 7.07 -13.08 -9.15
CA PRO A 59 7.66 -14.40 -9.40
C PRO A 59 8.37 -14.97 -8.16
N GLU A 60 8.35 -16.29 -8.00
CA GLU A 60 9.14 -17.00 -6.98
C GLU A 60 10.66 -17.01 -7.24
N PRO A 61 11.16 -17.22 -8.48
CA PRO A 61 12.59 -17.31 -8.70
C PRO A 61 13.31 -16.01 -8.31
N ASN A 62 14.29 -16.11 -7.41
CA ASN A 62 15.00 -14.98 -6.79
C ASN A 62 15.43 -13.89 -7.80
N ARG A 63 15.87 -14.27 -9.01
CA ARG A 63 16.32 -13.31 -10.03
C ARG A 63 15.19 -12.52 -10.69
N GLN A 64 14.04 -13.14 -10.94
CA GLN A 64 12.89 -12.43 -11.53
C GLN A 64 12.17 -11.60 -10.47
N ARG A 65 12.06 -12.15 -9.26
CA ARG A 65 11.53 -11.46 -8.08
C ARG A 65 12.23 -10.12 -7.83
N ILE A 66 13.57 -10.11 -7.80
CA ILE A 66 14.32 -8.88 -7.52
C ILE A 66 14.14 -7.83 -8.62
N LEU A 67 13.91 -8.23 -9.87
CA LEU A 67 13.62 -7.29 -10.96
C LEU A 67 12.24 -6.64 -10.80
N VAL A 68 11.23 -7.41 -10.40
CA VAL A 68 9.89 -6.88 -10.11
C VAL A 68 9.92 -5.95 -8.91
N LYS A 69 10.58 -6.35 -7.81
CA LYS A 69 10.76 -5.49 -6.62
C LYS A 69 11.54 -4.22 -6.92
N ARG A 70 12.50 -4.26 -7.84
CA ARG A 70 13.20 -3.05 -8.31
C ARG A 70 12.26 -2.10 -9.07
N TRP A 71 11.36 -2.63 -9.89
CA TRP A 71 10.36 -1.81 -10.59
C TRP A 71 9.34 -1.21 -9.61
N GLU A 72 8.87 -1.99 -8.64
CA GLU A 72 8.02 -1.52 -7.54
C GLU A 72 8.70 -0.34 -6.80
N ALA A 73 9.94 -0.51 -6.36
CA ALA A 73 10.68 0.54 -5.65
C ALA A 73 10.91 1.80 -6.50
N LEU A 74 11.13 1.64 -7.82
CA LEU A 74 11.28 2.78 -8.73
C LEU A 74 9.97 3.56 -8.87
N ALA A 75 8.85 2.86 -9.06
CA ALA A 75 7.53 3.48 -9.17
C ALA A 75 7.16 4.21 -7.87
N ASP A 76 7.40 3.58 -6.72
CA ASP A 76 7.15 4.19 -5.41
C ASP A 76 7.98 5.45 -5.20
N GLY A 77 9.27 5.44 -5.56
CA GLY A 77 10.10 6.65 -5.46
C GLY A 77 9.59 7.81 -6.31
N ILE A 78 9.01 7.52 -7.49
CA ILE A 78 8.36 8.54 -8.33
C ILE A 78 7.08 9.06 -7.65
N CYS A 79 6.26 8.17 -7.08
CA CYS A 79 5.05 8.54 -6.34
C CYS A 79 5.38 9.39 -5.11
N ASP A 80 6.38 9.03 -4.32
CA ASP A 80 6.82 9.79 -3.15
C ASP A 80 7.27 11.21 -3.53
N ALA A 81 8.04 11.36 -4.61
CA ALA A 81 8.44 12.66 -5.13
C ALA A 81 7.23 13.48 -5.58
N ALA A 82 6.27 12.86 -6.29
CA ALA A 82 5.06 13.52 -6.74
C ALA A 82 4.18 13.99 -5.55
N VAL A 83 3.99 13.13 -4.53
CA VAL A 83 3.26 13.47 -3.31
C VAL A 83 3.94 14.64 -2.61
N THR A 84 5.26 14.63 -2.48
CA THR A 84 6.03 15.72 -1.87
C THR A 84 5.81 17.04 -2.60
N ILE A 85 5.86 17.04 -3.94
CA ILE A 85 5.59 18.24 -4.76
C ILE A 85 4.17 18.76 -4.54
N VAL A 86 3.17 17.88 -4.50
CA VAL A 86 1.77 18.27 -4.28
C VAL A 86 1.58 18.86 -2.89
N LEU A 87 2.17 18.24 -1.86
CA LEU A 87 2.09 18.72 -0.49
C LEU A 87 2.75 20.09 -0.33
N GLU A 88 3.90 20.30 -0.97
CA GLU A 88 4.58 21.61 -0.93
C GLU A 88 3.76 22.69 -1.63
N ARG A 89 3.11 22.37 -2.76
CA ARG A 89 2.20 23.31 -3.43
C ARG A 89 0.96 23.66 -2.62
N LYS A 90 0.48 22.75 -1.76
CA LYS A 90 -0.68 23.00 -0.87
C LYS A 90 -0.33 23.85 0.36
N ARG A 91 0.96 24.03 0.67
CA ARG A 91 1.42 24.87 1.77
C ARG A 91 1.49 26.36 1.41
N GLN A 92 1.55 26.68 0.12
CA GLN A 92 1.52 28.05 -0.41
C GLN A 92 0.07 28.51 -0.61
#